data_AF-A0A2D4KQ35-F1
#
_entry.id   AF-A0A2D4KQ35-F1
#
_cell.length_a   1.000
_cell.length_b   1.000
_cell.length_c   1.000
_cell.angle_alpha   90.00
_cell.angle_beta   90.00
_cell.angle_gamma   90.00
#
_symmetry.space_group_name_H-M   'P 1'
#
loop_
_entity.id
_entity.type
_entity.pdbx_description
1 polymer ?
#
loop_
_entity_poly.entity_id
_entity_poly.type
_entity_poly.pdbx_seq_one_letter_code
_entity_poly.pdbx_strand_id
1 'polypeptide(L)'
;SRTLFLVMKNYPCTLRQFLSEGRPEPRVGAVMILQLLEGVDHLVRQGVAHRDLKSDNILVELASGCPALVITDFGCCLADETLGLKLPFPSWYVDRGGNTCLMAPE
;
A
#
# COMPACT_ATOMS: atom_id res chain seq x y z
N SER A 1 29.86 0.82 2.03
CA SER A 1 28.42 0.51 2.02
C SER A 1 27.72 1.33 3.09
N ARG A 2 26.67 2.08 2.76
CA ARG A 2 25.87 2.84 3.73
C ARG A 2 24.54 2.09 3.94
N THR A 3 24.20 1.77 5.18
CA THR A 3 22.94 1.13 5.54
C THR A 3 21.94 2.20 5.95
N LEU A 4 20.74 2.18 5.36
CA LEU A 4 19.61 3.00 5.78
C LEU A 4 18.79 2.20 6.80
N PHE A 5 18.38 2.85 7.90
CA PHE A 5 17.50 2.27 8.90
C PHE A 5 16.20 3.08 8.93
N LEU A 6 15.07 2.39 8.93
CA LEU A 6 13.74 2.98 9.08
C LEU A 6 13.13 2.47 10.39
N VAL A 7 12.81 3.38 11.30
CA VAL A 7 12.13 3.08 12.57
C VAL A 7 10.68 3.50 12.42
N MET A 8 9.75 2.58 12.70
CA MET A 8 8.31 2.81 12.60
C MET A 8 7.59 2.20 13.79
N LYS A 9 6.31 2.56 13.96
CA LYS A 9 5.42 1.91 14.91
C LYS A 9 5.40 0.40 14.64
N ASN A 10 5.41 -0.40 15.71
CA ASN A 10 5.26 -1.85 15.59
C ASN A 10 3.79 -2.21 15.38
N TYR A 11 3.50 -2.96 14.33
CA TYR A 11 2.17 -3.48 14.02
C TYR A 11 2.17 -5.00 14.21
N PRO A 12 1.12 -5.59 14.82
CA PRO A 12 1.12 -7.00 15.18
C PRO A 12 1.17 -7.97 13.99
N CYS A 13 0.56 -7.60 12.85
CA CYS A 13 0.51 -8.47 11.68
C CYS A 13 0.23 -7.71 10.39
N THR A 14 0.39 -8.40 9.26
CA THR A 14 -0.06 -7.93 7.94
C THR A 14 -1.54 -8.29 7.71
N LEU A 15 -2.18 -7.61 6.76
CA LEU A 15 -3.54 -7.94 6.35
C LEU A 15 -3.63 -9.37 5.79
N ARG A 16 -2.59 -9.84 5.09
CA ARG A 16 -2.50 -11.24 4.65
C ARG A 16 -2.62 -12.20 5.84
N GLN A 17 -1.84 -11.97 6.89
CA GLN A 17 -1.84 -12.82 8.09
C GLN A 17 -3.20 -12.74 8.79
N PHE A 18 -3.74 -11.54 8.98
CA PHE A 18 -5.06 -11.33 9.57
C PHE A 18 -6.17 -12.10 8.82
N LEU A 19 -6.19 -12.03 7.48
CA LEU A 19 -7.19 -12.74 6.67
C LEU A 19 -7.00 -14.26 6.64
N SER A 20 -5.81 -14.75 7.00
CA SER A 20 -5.54 -16.20 7.09
C SER A 20 -6.14 -16.84 8.33
N GLU A 21 -6.38 -16.05 9.39
CA GLU A 21 -7.01 -16.51 10.63
C GLU A 21 -8.53 -16.63 10.50
N GLY A 22 -9.13 -15.91 9.54
CA GLY A 22 -10.56 -15.97 9.26
C GLY A 22 -11.04 -14.80 8.41
N ARG A 23 -12.22 -14.96 7.81
CA ARG A 23 -12.86 -13.85 7.09
C ARG A 23 -13.52 -12.90 8.09
N PRO A 24 -13.25 -11.59 8.02
CA PRO A 24 -13.96 -10.63 8.84
C PRO A 24 -15.46 -10.61 8.48
N GLU A 25 -16.29 -10.23 9.44
CA GLU A 25 -17.71 -9.99 9.18
C GLU A 25 -17.89 -8.95 8.06
N PRO A 26 -18.95 -9.05 7.23
CA PRO A 26 -19.16 -8.15 6.09
C PRO A 26 -19.08 -6.66 6.46
N ARG A 27 -19.58 -6.28 7.65
CA ARG A 27 -19.53 -4.91 8.15
C ARG A 27 -18.09 -4.46 8.43
N VAL A 28 -17.27 -5.32 9.03
CA VAL A 28 -15.84 -5.05 9.29
C VAL A 28 -15.08 -5.00 7.96
N GLY A 29 -15.35 -5.93 7.04
CA GLY A 29 -14.77 -5.93 5.70
C GLY A 29 -15.06 -4.64 4.92
N ALA A 30 -16.28 -4.11 5.01
CA ALA A 30 -16.63 -2.83 4.38
C ALA A 30 -15.83 -1.65 4.96
N VAL A 31 -15.67 -1.61 6.29
CA VAL A 31 -14.85 -0.59 6.97
C VAL A 31 -13.36 -0.70 6.58
N MET A 32 -12.84 -1.92 6.43
CA MET A 32 -11.49 -2.17 5.96
C MET A 32 -11.28 -1.67 4.51
N ILE A 33 -12.22 -1.94 3.61
CA ILE A 33 -12.17 -1.44 2.24
C ILE A 33 -12.21 0.10 2.22
N LEU A 34 -13.05 0.73 3.05
CA LEU A 34 -13.13 2.18 3.14
C LEU A 34 -11.78 2.80 3.56
N GLN A 35 -11.13 2.25 4.58
CA GLN A 35 -9.80 2.72 5.02
C GLN A 35 -8.75 2.59 3.91
N LEU A 36 -8.77 1.51 3.13
CA LEU A 36 -7.85 1.34 2.00
C LEU A 36 -8.10 2.39 0.91
N LEU A 37 -9.37 2.67 0.59
CA LEU A 37 -9.74 3.70 -0.39
C LEU A 37 -9.32 5.10 0.07
N GLU A 38 -9.53 5.43 1.35
CA GLU A 38 -9.08 6.69 1.95
C GLU A 38 -7.55 6.82 1.90
N GLY A 39 -6.82 5.74 2.21
CA GLY A 39 -5.37 5.70 2.10
C GLY A 39 -4.88 5.91 0.66
N VAL A 40 -5.50 5.24 -0.33
CA VAL A 40 -5.15 5.42 -1.75
C VAL A 40 -5.47 6.83 -2.24
N ASP A 41 -6.64 7.37 -1.91
CA ASP A 41 -7.04 8.73 -2.23
C ASP A 41 -6.08 9.77 -1.61
N HIS A 42 -5.60 9.53 -0.39
CA HIS A 42 -4.54 10.32 0.22
C HIS A 42 -3.24 10.29 -0.60
N LEU A 43 -2.76 9.09 -0.99
CA LEU A 43 -1.55 8.96 -1.81
C LEU A 43 -1.67 9.70 -3.14
N VAL A 44 -2.80 9.55 -3.83
CA VAL A 44 -3.08 10.23 -5.10
C VAL A 44 -3.05 11.75 -4.94
N ARG A 45 -3.67 12.29 -3.88
CA ARG A 45 -3.63 13.74 -3.58
C ARG A 45 -2.22 14.25 -3.29
N GLN A 46 -1.33 13.40 -2.78
CA GLN A 46 0.08 13.72 -2.58
C GLN A 46 0.94 13.46 -3.84
N GLY A 47 0.34 13.06 -4.96
CA GLY A 47 1.08 12.73 -6.18
C GLY A 47 1.91 11.45 -6.07
N VAL A 48 1.58 10.58 -5.12
CA VAL A 48 2.29 9.33 -4.87
C VAL A 48 1.51 8.15 -5.43
N ALA A 49 2.13 7.34 -6.29
CA ALA A 49 1.61 6.01 -6.63
C ALA A 49 2.42 4.95 -5.86
N HIS A 50 1.76 4.15 -5.02
CA HIS A 50 2.44 3.11 -4.26
C HIS A 50 3.07 2.03 -5.16
N ARG A 51 2.38 1.65 -6.24
CA ARG A 51 2.73 0.63 -7.24
C ARG A 51 2.87 -0.83 -6.74
N ASP A 52 3.04 -1.07 -5.44
CA ASP A 52 3.07 -2.43 -4.88
C ASP A 52 1.99 -2.66 -3.80
N LEU A 53 0.74 -2.28 -4.07
CA LEU A 53 -0.36 -2.52 -3.14
C LEU A 53 -0.77 -3.99 -3.16
N LYS A 54 -0.62 -4.65 -2.01
CA LYS A 54 -0.98 -6.05 -1.78
C LYS A 54 -1.21 -6.27 -0.28
N SER A 55 -1.91 -7.33 0.10
CA SER A 55 -2.23 -7.65 1.50
C SER A 55 -0.99 -7.79 2.40
N ASP A 56 0.16 -8.11 1.83
CA ASP A 56 1.44 -8.18 2.53
C ASP A 56 1.99 -6.80 2.91
N ASN A 57 1.66 -5.77 2.12
CA ASN A 57 2.08 -4.38 2.30
C ASN A 57 1.00 -3.52 2.99
N ILE A 58 0.05 -4.18 3.64
CA ILE A 58 -0.94 -3.53 4.53
C ILE A 58 -0.72 -4.09 5.92
N LEU A 59 -0.50 -3.22 6.90
CA LEU A 59 -0.37 -3.57 8.31
C LEU A 59 -1.70 -3.38 9.03
N VAL A 60 -1.95 -4.21 10.04
CA VAL A 60 -3.19 -4.19 10.83
C VAL A 60 -2.89 -3.80 12.26
N GLU A 61 -3.65 -2.86 12.81
CA GLU A 61 -3.68 -2.54 14.23
C GLU A 61 -5.04 -2.94 14.84
N LEU A 62 -5.01 -3.62 15.98
CA LEU A 62 -6.19 -4.18 16.65
C LEU A 62 -6.59 -3.40 17.91
N ALA A 63 -6.41 -2.09 17.91
CA ALA A 63 -6.87 -1.24 19.00
C ALA A 63 -8.37 -0.95 18.78
N SER A 64 -9.24 -1.28 19.74
CA SER A 64 -10.67 -0.90 19.81
C SER A 64 -11.72 -1.74 19.05
N GLY A 65 -11.41 -2.98 18.65
CA GLY A 65 -12.43 -3.94 18.16
C GLY A 65 -12.80 -3.80 16.69
N CYS A 66 -12.31 -2.78 16.00
CA CYS A 66 -12.25 -2.72 14.54
C CYS A 66 -10.78 -2.63 14.09
N PRO A 67 -10.35 -3.45 13.12
CA PRO A 67 -8.98 -3.40 12.60
C PRO A 67 -8.73 -2.06 11.88
N ALA A 68 -7.68 -1.35 12.29
CA ALA A 68 -7.15 -0.20 11.58
C ALA A 68 -6.09 -0.65 10.57
N LEU A 69 -6.19 -0.17 9.33
CA LEU A 69 -5.30 -0.55 8.23
C LEU A 69 -4.30 0.55 7.90
N VAL A 70 -3.03 0.17 7.67
CA VAL A 70 -1.95 1.09 7.33
C VAL A 70 -1.22 0.59 6.09
N ILE A 71 -1.12 1.44 5.06
CA ILE A 71 -0.31 1.16 3.87
C ILE A 71 1.17 1.31 4.23
N THR A 72 1.98 0.31 3.89
CA THR A 72 3.43 0.29 4.15
C THR A 72 4.21 -0.15 2.91
N ASP A 73 5.54 -0.09 3.00
CA ASP A 73 6.50 -0.49 1.96
C ASP A 73 6.42 0.34 0.67
N PHE A 74 6.81 1.61 0.82
CA PHE A 74 6.95 2.56 -0.27
C PHE A 74 8.22 2.34 -1.12
N GLY A 75 8.91 1.20 -1.00
CA GLY A 75 10.15 0.95 -1.74
C GLY A 75 9.99 0.98 -3.27
N CYS A 76 8.77 0.72 -3.76
CA CYS A 76 8.42 0.80 -5.18
C CYS A 76 7.62 2.06 -5.55
N CYS A 77 7.44 3.03 -4.65
CA CYS A 77 6.54 4.15 -4.95
C CYS A 77 7.09 5.05 -6.06
N LEU A 78 6.20 5.61 -6.87
CA LEU A 78 6.46 6.78 -7.68
C LEU A 78 6.06 8.01 -6.88
N ALA A 79 7.00 8.93 -6.67
CA ALA A 79 6.78 10.19 -5.97
C ALA A 79 7.65 11.28 -6.63
N ASP A 80 7.43 11.51 -7.93
CA ASP A 80 8.17 12.51 -8.69
C ASP A 80 7.42 13.85 -8.65
N GLU A 81 8.00 14.87 -8.01
CA GLU A 81 7.38 16.20 -7.88
C GLU A 81 7.23 16.93 -9.22
N THR A 82 8.03 16.57 -10.23
CA THR A 82 8.01 17.23 -11.55
C THR A 82 7.03 16.59 -12.53
N LEU A 83 6.84 15.26 -12.43
CA LEU A 83 5.98 14.47 -13.30
C LEU A 83 4.64 14.09 -12.65
N GLY A 84 4.54 14.21 -11.33
CA GLY A 84 3.41 13.73 -10.54
C GLY A 84 3.17 12.25 -10.75
N LEU A 85 1.92 11.88 -11.04
CA LEU A 85 1.50 10.50 -11.32
C LEU A 85 1.71 10.06 -12.78
N LYS A 86 2.29 10.92 -13.64
CA LYS A 86 2.44 10.65 -15.08
C LYS A 86 3.88 10.27 -15.42
N LEU A 87 4.16 8.99 -15.61
CA LEU A 87 5.45 8.53 -16.09
C LEU A 87 5.52 8.58 -17.63
N PRO A 88 6.48 9.31 -18.24
CA PRO A 88 6.76 9.20 -19.66
C PRO A 88 7.40 7.83 -19.96
N PHE A 89 7.00 7.21 -21.08
CA PHE A 89 7.50 5.91 -21.54
C PHE A 89 8.41 6.03 -22.78
N PRO A 90 9.61 6.61 -22.67
CA PRO A 90 10.52 6.77 -23.81
C PRO A 90 11.28 5.49 -24.17
N SER A 91 11.33 4.49 -23.28
CA SER A 91 12.00 3.20 -23.55
C SER A 91 11.39 2.05 -22.75
N TRP A 92 11.70 0.81 -23.15
CA TRP A 92 11.24 -0.39 -22.48
C TRP A 92 11.89 -0.64 -21.11
N TYR A 93 12.97 0.06 -20.78
CA TYR A 93 13.70 -0.02 -19.51
C TYR A 93 13.08 0.83 -18.38
N VAL A 94 11.99 1.54 -18.65
CA VAL A 94 11.27 2.30 -17.62
C VAL A 94 10.78 1.33 -16.55
N ASP A 95 11.23 1.53 -15.31
CA ASP A 95 10.79 0.75 -14.16
C ASP A 95 9.30 1.00 -13.92
N ARG A 96 8.50 0.00 -14.27
CA ARG A 96 7.04 0.02 -14.10
C ARG A 96 6.63 -0.12 -12.64
N GLY A 97 7.55 -0.51 -11.76
CA GLY A 97 7.32 -0.73 -10.33
C GLY A 97 6.45 -1.94 -10.01
N GLY A 98 6.62 -2.49 -8.80
CA GLY A 98 5.65 -3.36 -8.14
C GLY A 98 5.39 -4.76 -8.70
N ASN A 99 4.65 -5.56 -7.93
CA ASN A 99 4.25 -6.93 -8.26
C ASN A 99 3.43 -6.99 -9.56
N THR A 100 3.95 -7.70 -10.57
CA THR A 100 3.33 -7.85 -11.90
C THR A 100 1.93 -8.48 -11.86
N CYS A 101 1.58 -9.22 -10.80
CA CYS A 101 0.26 -9.85 -10.67
C CYS A 101 -0.88 -8.88 -10.33
N LEU A 102 -0.59 -7.67 -9.84
CA LEU A 102 -1.58 -6.68 -9.39
C LEU A 102 -1.44 -5.32 -10.08
N MET A 103 -0.60 -5.25 -11.12
CA MET A 103 -0.43 -4.06 -11.93
C MET A 103 -1.76 -3.71 -12.61
N ALA A 104 -2.12 -2.44 -12.60
CA ALA A 104 -3.30 -1.95 -13.31
C ALA A 104 -3.14 -2.22 -14.82
N PRO A 105 -4.23 -2.48 -15.56
CA PRO A 105 -4.17 -2.90 -16.96
C PRO A 105 -3.78 -1.79 -17.94
N GLU A 106 -3.88 -0.52 -17.55
CA GLU A 106 -3.46 0.66 -18.34
C GLU A 106 -1.93 0.86 -18.41
#